data_AF-A0A938LR32-F1
#
_entry.id   AF-A0A938LR32-F1
#
_cell.length_a   1.000
_cell.length_b   1.000
_cell.length_c   1.000
_cell.angle_alpha   90.00
_cell.angle_beta   90.00
_cell.angle_gamma   90.00
#
_symmetry.space_group_name_H-M   'P 1'
#
loop_
_entity.id
_entity.type
_entity.pdbx_description
1 polymer ?
#
loop_
_entity_poly.entity_id
_entity_poly.type
_entity_poly.pdbx_seq_one_letter_code
_entity_poly.pdbx_strand_id
1 'polypeptide(L)'
;MKKIFSWTIAGLLLAAVVFFLCVPYLARQGGLGEGSQMHARQWRAQLLACQSLEDVKQHFDCFVLEETADGTRRIPVSEVVAGRPAALVKSFADGRWIACTHASSHGAPGGGTIVARDNSGEVHVFFGHVCGHLSVRGETLEEFYRDLRGYNEVREVPFAE
;
A
#
# COMPACT_ATOMS: atom_id res chain seq x y z
N MET A 1 -22.55 -44.72 -25.68
CA MET A 1 -22.53 -43.28 -26.04
C MET A 1 -23.03 -42.34 -24.94
N LYS A 2 -24.14 -42.63 -24.22
CA LYS A 2 -24.67 -41.73 -23.16
C LYS A 2 -23.70 -41.42 -21.99
N LYS A 3 -22.87 -42.38 -21.58
CA LYS A 3 -21.92 -42.16 -20.47
C LYS A 3 -20.87 -41.11 -20.83
N ILE A 4 -20.24 -41.20 -22.00
CA ILE A 4 -19.18 -40.27 -22.45
C ILE A 4 -19.68 -38.82 -22.49
N PHE A 5 -20.93 -38.61 -22.95
CA PHE A 5 -21.57 -37.29 -23.00
C PHE A 5 -21.84 -36.69 -21.61
N SER A 6 -22.07 -37.54 -20.59
CA SER A 6 -22.29 -37.10 -19.21
C SER A 6 -21.02 -36.63 -18.53
N TRP A 7 -19.87 -37.25 -18.83
CA TRP A 7 -18.57 -36.86 -18.26
C TRP A 7 -18.05 -35.55 -18.86
N THR A 8 -18.31 -35.28 -20.15
CA THR A 8 -17.97 -34.00 -20.77
C THR A 8 -18.81 -32.84 -20.21
N ILE A 9 -20.11 -33.04 -20.00
CA ILE A 9 -20.97 -32.02 -19.38
C ILE A 9 -20.56 -31.74 -17.94
N ALA A 10 -20.27 -32.79 -17.15
CA ALA A 10 -19.81 -32.63 -15.77
C ALA A 10 -18.45 -31.89 -15.70
N GLY A 11 -17.52 -32.20 -16.60
CA GLY A 11 -16.23 -31.52 -16.71
C GLY A 11 -16.37 -30.03 -17.09
N LEU A 12 -17.26 -29.71 -18.04
CA LEU A 12 -17.56 -28.34 -18.44
C LEU A 12 -18.23 -27.54 -17.30
N LEU A 13 -19.17 -28.14 -16.58
CA LEU A 13 -19.81 -27.51 -15.42
C LEU A 13 -18.82 -27.25 -14.29
N LEU A 14 -17.92 -28.20 -14.00
CA LEU A 14 -16.88 -28.00 -12.99
C LEU A 14 -15.90 -26.90 -13.39
N ALA A 15 -15.46 -26.87 -14.65
CA ALA A 15 -14.60 -25.81 -15.17
C ALA A 15 -15.29 -24.43 -15.12
N ALA A 16 -16.59 -24.37 -15.45
CA ALA A 16 -17.38 -23.15 -15.34
C ALA A 16 -17.49 -22.69 -13.88
N VAL A 17 -17.77 -23.58 -12.93
CA VAL A 17 -17.84 -23.23 -11.50
C VAL A 17 -16.50 -22.72 -10.99
N VAL A 18 -15.39 -23.38 -11.32
CA VAL A 18 -14.04 -22.91 -10.97
C VAL A 18 -13.76 -21.54 -11.59
N PHE A 19 -14.09 -21.33 -12.86
CA PHE A 19 -13.92 -20.04 -13.53
C PHE A 19 -14.76 -18.93 -12.86
N PHE A 20 -16.05 -19.17 -12.63
CA PHE A 20 -16.96 -18.18 -12.03
C PHE A 20 -16.69 -17.92 -10.54
N LEU A 21 -16.03 -18.81 -9.81
CA LEU A 21 -15.65 -18.58 -8.41
C LEU A 21 -14.23 -18.01 -8.27
N CYS A 22 -13.27 -18.50 -9.05
CA CYS A 22 -11.87 -18.09 -8.94
C CYS A 22 -11.60 -16.76 -9.64
N VAL A 23 -12.21 -16.47 -10.79
CA VAL A 23 -12.00 -15.20 -11.51
C VAL A 23 -12.43 -13.97 -10.70
N PRO A 24 -13.61 -13.90 -10.06
CA PRO A 24 -13.95 -12.76 -9.21
C PRO A 24 -13.13 -12.69 -7.93
N TYR A 25 -12.61 -13.83 -7.43
CA TYR A 25 -11.67 -13.83 -6.31
C TYR A 25 -10.32 -13.22 -6.72
N LEU A 26 -9.79 -13.58 -7.89
CA LEU A 26 -8.57 -13.01 -8.46
C LEU A 26 -8.76 -11.54 -8.87
N ALA A 27 -9.93 -11.17 -9.41
CA ALA A 27 -10.26 -9.78 -9.71
C ALA A 27 -10.39 -8.93 -8.44
N ARG A 28 -10.89 -9.50 -7.33
CA ARG A 28 -10.89 -8.84 -6.01
C ARG A 28 -9.50 -8.67 -5.42
N GLN A 29 -8.52 -9.46 -5.87
CA GLN A 29 -7.14 -9.27 -5.46
C GLN A 29 -6.48 -8.08 -6.13
N GLY A 30 -7.13 -7.39 -7.08
CA GLY A 30 -6.67 -6.14 -7.69
C GLY A 30 -5.57 -6.37 -8.74
N GLY A 31 -5.81 -5.85 -9.94
CA GLY A 31 -4.84 -5.82 -11.03
C GLY A 31 -3.66 -4.90 -10.75
N LEU A 32 -2.65 -4.93 -11.63
CA LEU A 32 -1.54 -3.98 -11.61
C LEU A 32 -2.10 -2.55 -11.62
N GLY A 33 -1.83 -1.79 -10.55
CA GLY A 33 -2.26 -0.39 -10.41
C GLY A 33 -3.63 -0.16 -9.74
N GLU A 34 -4.37 -1.20 -9.36
CA GLU A 34 -5.69 -1.02 -8.74
C GLU A 34 -5.66 -0.76 -7.23
N GLY A 35 -4.54 -1.09 -6.58
CA GLY A 35 -4.39 -1.02 -5.13
C GLY A 35 -5.06 -2.17 -4.36
N SER A 36 -4.60 -2.39 -3.13
CA SER A 36 -5.11 -3.43 -2.23
C SER A 36 -5.95 -2.79 -1.15
N GLN A 37 -7.27 -2.97 -1.25
CA GLN A 37 -8.22 -2.55 -0.20
C GLN A 37 -7.91 -3.20 1.15
N MET A 38 -7.41 -4.44 1.14
CA MET A 38 -7.00 -5.16 2.34
C MET A 38 -5.81 -4.48 3.02
N HIS A 39 -4.76 -4.14 2.27
CA HIS A 39 -3.63 -3.38 2.80
C HIS A 39 -4.09 -2.03 3.35
N ALA A 40 -4.92 -1.31 2.59
CA ALA A 40 -5.44 -0.03 3.02
C ALA A 40 -6.21 -0.11 4.35
N ARG A 41 -7.09 -1.09 4.51
CA ARG A 41 -7.85 -1.32 5.77
C ARG A 41 -6.91 -1.62 6.94
N GLN A 42 -6.01 -2.59 6.74
CA GLN A 42 -5.11 -3.04 7.79
C GLN A 42 -4.18 -1.91 8.24
N TRP A 43 -3.54 -1.23 7.30
CA TRP A 43 -2.56 -0.20 7.59
C TRP A 43 -3.18 1.08 8.12
N ARG A 44 -4.38 1.46 7.65
CA ARG A 44 -5.15 2.53 8.28
C ARG A 44 -5.37 2.24 9.76
N ALA A 45 -5.85 1.04 10.10
CA ALA A 45 -6.09 0.67 11.49
C ALA A 45 -4.80 0.70 12.33
N GLN A 46 -3.69 0.18 11.80
CA GLN A 46 -2.39 0.20 12.49
C GLN A 46 -1.86 1.63 12.69
N LEU A 47 -1.92 2.49 11.68
CA LEU A 47 -1.47 3.88 11.78
C LEU A 47 -2.34 4.72 12.71
N LEU A 48 -3.66 4.49 12.74
CA LEU A 48 -4.59 5.15 13.67
C LEU A 48 -4.35 4.74 15.13
N ALA A 49 -3.86 3.52 15.36
CA ALA A 49 -3.53 3.06 16.71
C ALA A 49 -2.28 3.75 17.30
N CYS A 50 -1.37 4.24 16.45
CA CYS A 50 -0.16 4.95 16.88
C CYS A 50 -0.52 6.34 17.44
N GLN A 51 0.09 6.76 18.54
CA GLN A 51 -0.09 8.10 19.11
C GLN A 51 1.08 9.03 18.81
N SER A 52 2.24 8.47 18.46
CA SER A 52 3.46 9.21 18.17
C SER A 52 4.24 8.59 17.01
N LEU A 53 5.21 9.33 16.47
CA LEU A 53 6.14 8.81 15.46
C LEU A 53 7.04 7.70 16.03
N GLU A 54 7.25 7.66 17.35
CA GLU A 54 7.97 6.58 18.01
C GLU A 54 7.13 5.29 18.04
N ASP A 55 5.82 5.40 18.29
CA ASP A 55 4.90 4.26 18.19
C ASP A 55 4.90 3.69 16.76
N VAL A 56 4.91 4.58 15.75
CA VAL A 56 5.03 4.15 14.35
C VAL A 56 6.31 3.32 14.15
N LYS A 57 7.46 3.74 14.68
CA LYS A 57 8.71 2.95 14.57
C LYS A 57 8.68 1.61 15.31
N GLN A 58 7.82 1.46 16.31
CA GLN A 58 7.63 0.18 17.00
C GLN A 58 6.78 -0.80 16.19
N HIS A 59 5.92 -0.29 15.29
CA HIS A 59 4.97 -1.08 14.51
C HIS A 59 5.29 -1.19 13.02
N PHE A 60 6.17 -0.34 12.49
CA PHE A 60 6.58 -0.30 11.08
C PHE A 60 8.11 -0.40 10.91
N ASP A 61 8.57 -0.92 9.76
CA ASP A 61 9.97 -0.87 9.34
C ASP A 61 10.22 0.52 8.74
N CYS A 62 10.51 1.47 9.60
CA CYS A 62 10.58 2.89 9.28
C CYS A 62 11.90 3.28 8.62
N PHE A 63 11.81 4.16 7.63
CA PHE A 63 12.96 4.80 7.02
C PHE A 63 12.66 6.27 6.70
N VAL A 64 13.72 7.06 6.56
CA VAL A 64 13.68 8.42 6.04
C VAL A 64 14.42 8.48 4.70
N LEU A 65 14.17 9.53 3.93
CA LEU A 65 14.92 9.85 2.72
C LEU A 65 15.96 10.91 3.04
N GLU A 66 17.20 10.67 2.63
CA GLU A 66 18.31 11.61 2.70
C GLU A 66 18.76 11.92 1.27
N GLU A 67 18.91 13.20 0.94
CA GLU A 67 19.50 13.60 -0.33
C GLU A 67 21.02 13.53 -0.24
N THR A 68 21.63 12.84 -1.21
CA THR A 68 23.07 12.73 -1.37
C THR A 68 23.47 13.22 -2.76
N ALA A 69 24.77 13.40 -3.00
CA ALA A 69 25.28 13.79 -4.31
C ALA A 69 24.90 12.78 -5.43
N ASP A 70 24.70 11.51 -5.07
CA ASP A 70 24.40 10.42 -6.00
C ASP A 70 22.88 10.12 -6.11
N GLY A 71 22.03 10.92 -5.47
CA GLY A 71 20.58 10.79 -5.51
C GLY A 71 19.94 10.67 -4.12
N THR A 72 18.85 9.92 -4.02
CA THR A 72 18.14 9.75 -2.74
C THR A 72 18.55 8.43 -2.08
N ARG A 73 19.02 8.52 -0.84
CA ARG A 73 19.34 7.36 -0.01
C ARG A 73 18.24 7.13 1.03
N ARG A 74 17.92 5.86 1.27
CA ARG A 74 17.03 5.44 2.36
C ARG A 74 17.84 5.13 3.60
N ILE A 75 17.49 5.76 4.71
CA ILE A 75 18.13 5.53 6.00
C ILE A 75 17.10 4.87 6.93
N PRO A 76 17.32 3.63 7.38
CA PRO A 76 16.44 2.99 8.35
C PRO A 76 16.49 3.76 9.68
N VAL A 77 15.33 3.99 10.29
CA VAL A 77 15.18 4.69 11.57
C VAL A 77 14.41 3.88 12.60
N SER A 78 14.19 2.60 12.32
CA SER A 78 13.72 1.58 13.26
C SER A 78 14.48 0.28 13.04
N GLU A 79 14.32 -0.67 13.96
CA GLU A 79 14.66 -2.07 13.72
C GLU A 79 13.83 -2.61 12.55
N VAL A 80 14.45 -3.48 11.74
CA VAL A 80 13.79 -4.18 10.64
C VAL A 80 13.35 -5.56 11.13
N VAL A 81 12.04 -5.78 11.14
CA VAL A 81 11.45 -7.03 11.65
C VAL A 81 10.68 -7.74 10.55
N ALA A 82 10.98 -9.03 10.34
CA ALA A 82 10.35 -9.82 9.29
C ALA A 82 8.81 -9.79 9.37
N GLY A 83 8.16 -9.48 8.25
CA GLY A 83 6.70 -9.40 8.14
C GLY A 83 6.09 -8.07 8.57
N ARG A 84 6.91 -7.13 9.06
CA ARG A 84 6.46 -5.78 9.38
C ARG A 84 6.35 -4.94 8.10
N PRO A 85 5.29 -4.14 7.93
CA PRO A 85 5.18 -3.26 6.77
C PRO A 85 6.20 -2.12 6.83
N ALA A 86 6.79 -1.77 5.69
CA ALA A 86 7.70 -0.64 5.59
C ALA A 86 6.94 0.69 5.64
N ALA A 87 7.52 1.71 6.27
CA ALA A 87 6.96 3.06 6.30
C ALA A 87 8.03 4.14 6.05
N LEU A 88 7.73 5.06 5.14
CA LEU A 88 8.45 6.33 5.06
C LEU A 88 7.90 7.23 6.16
N VAL A 89 8.77 7.78 7.01
CA VAL A 89 8.38 8.73 8.05
C VAL A 89 9.09 10.07 7.82
N LYS A 90 8.42 11.18 8.15
CA LYS A 90 9.03 12.51 8.16
C LYS A 90 8.46 13.35 9.30
N SER A 91 9.36 14.03 10.01
CA SER A 91 9.02 15.13 10.92
C SER A 91 9.35 16.45 10.24
N PHE A 92 8.52 17.45 10.45
CA PHE A 92 8.66 18.79 9.88
C PHE A 92 9.13 19.79 10.95
N ALA A 93 9.67 20.93 10.51
CA ALA A 93 10.23 21.95 11.41
C ALA A 93 9.19 22.56 12.35
N ASP A 94 7.91 22.53 11.98
CA ASP A 94 6.78 23.00 12.79
C ASP A 94 6.26 21.97 13.80
N GLY A 95 6.93 20.82 13.93
CA GLY A 95 6.57 19.75 14.85
C GLY A 95 5.49 18.79 14.34
N ARG A 96 4.94 19.02 13.14
CA ARG A 96 4.07 18.03 12.48
C ARG A 96 4.88 16.83 12.03
N TRP A 97 4.19 15.72 11.83
CA TRP A 97 4.81 14.53 11.27
C TRP A 97 3.83 13.74 10.40
N ILE A 98 4.40 12.94 9.50
CA ILE A 98 3.66 12.02 8.64
C ILE A 98 4.34 10.66 8.59
N ALA A 99 3.53 9.61 8.50
CA ALA A 99 3.96 8.25 8.22
C ALA A 99 3.22 7.69 7.01
N CYS A 100 3.96 7.11 6.06
CA CYS A 100 3.44 6.57 4.82
C CYS A 100 3.90 5.13 4.63
N THR A 101 3.00 4.18 4.88
CA THR A 101 3.26 2.77 4.58
C THR A 101 2.81 2.41 3.18
N HIS A 102 3.48 1.46 2.53
CA HIS A 102 3.25 1.16 1.12
C HIS A 102 3.52 -0.30 0.74
N ALA A 103 2.86 -0.74 -0.34
CA ALA A 103 3.18 -1.96 -1.08
C ALA A 103 3.66 -1.58 -2.49
N SER A 104 4.71 -2.26 -2.96
CA SER A 104 5.19 -2.16 -4.34
C SER A 104 4.24 -2.83 -5.32
N SER A 105 4.06 -2.23 -6.49
CA SER A 105 3.24 -2.81 -7.57
C SER A 105 3.91 -3.98 -8.29
N HIS A 106 5.22 -4.16 -8.14
CA HIS A 106 5.99 -5.15 -8.93
C HIS A 106 6.00 -6.57 -8.33
N GLY A 107 5.28 -6.81 -7.25
CA GLY A 107 5.26 -8.13 -6.61
C GLY A 107 4.14 -8.38 -5.61
N ALA A 108 3.22 -7.43 -5.42
CA ALA A 108 2.09 -7.58 -4.51
C ALA A 108 0.80 -7.85 -5.29
N PRO A 109 0.02 -8.89 -4.92
CA PRO A 109 -1.39 -8.99 -5.32
C PRO A 109 -2.10 -7.71 -4.91
N GLY A 110 -2.71 -7.01 -5.87
CA GLY A 110 -3.40 -5.75 -5.64
C GLY A 110 -2.63 -4.51 -6.07
N GLY A 111 -1.39 -4.62 -6.53
CA GLY A 111 -0.67 -3.46 -7.03
C GLY A 111 -0.27 -2.46 -5.95
N GLY A 112 0.05 -1.23 -6.37
CA GLY A 112 0.65 -0.23 -5.48
C GLY A 112 -0.39 0.36 -4.55
N THR A 113 -0.10 0.34 -3.26
CA THR A 113 -0.96 0.90 -2.20
C THR A 113 -0.11 1.78 -1.32
N ILE A 114 -0.60 2.97 -0.98
CA ILE A 114 0.01 3.85 0.01
C ILE A 114 -1.06 4.25 1.00
N VAL A 115 -0.75 4.19 2.30
CA VAL A 115 -1.57 4.77 3.35
C VAL A 115 -0.71 5.77 4.10
N ALA A 116 -1.12 7.03 4.05
CA ALA A 116 -0.46 8.14 4.72
C ALA A 116 -1.31 8.60 5.91
N ARG A 117 -0.68 8.81 7.05
CA ARG A 117 -1.32 9.38 8.24
C ARG A 117 -0.42 10.42 8.87
N ASP A 118 -0.98 11.58 9.17
CA ASP A 118 -0.27 12.64 9.88
C ASP A 118 -0.63 12.71 11.36
N ASN A 119 0.06 13.58 12.09
CA ASN A 119 -0.13 13.74 13.52
C ASN A 119 -1.45 14.40 13.94
N SER A 120 -2.23 14.96 13.00
CA SER A 120 -3.59 15.42 13.24
C SER A 120 -4.59 14.26 13.30
N GLY A 121 -4.21 13.10 12.78
CA GLY A 121 -5.07 11.93 12.64
C GLY A 121 -5.71 11.81 11.26
N GLU A 122 -5.43 12.73 10.33
CA GLU A 122 -5.90 12.64 8.95
C GLU A 122 -5.24 11.45 8.23
N VAL A 123 -6.05 10.65 7.52
CA VAL A 123 -5.58 9.48 6.79
C VAL A 123 -5.96 9.61 5.32
N HIS A 124 -4.98 9.44 4.44
CA HIS A 124 -5.16 9.40 3.00
C HIS A 124 -4.72 8.05 2.45
N VAL A 125 -5.49 7.52 1.51
CA VAL A 125 -5.20 6.25 0.84
C VAL A 125 -5.00 6.50 -0.64
N PHE A 126 -3.95 5.92 -1.20
CA PHE A 126 -3.62 6.04 -2.62
C PHE A 126 -3.43 4.68 -3.24
N PHE A 127 -3.98 4.50 -4.44
CA PHE A 127 -3.80 3.32 -5.27
C PHE A 127 -3.17 3.70 -6.60
N GLY A 128 -2.26 2.87 -7.12
CA GLY A 128 -1.62 3.12 -8.40
C GLY A 128 -0.26 2.45 -8.53
N HIS A 129 0.66 3.09 -9.24
CA HIS A 129 1.99 2.55 -9.45
C HIS A 129 2.96 2.99 -8.34
N VAL A 130 3.52 2.02 -7.63
CA VAL A 130 4.55 2.22 -6.61
C VAL A 130 5.74 1.34 -6.98
N CYS A 131 6.78 1.96 -7.54
CA CYS A 131 7.99 1.25 -7.95
C CYS A 131 8.95 1.09 -6.77
N GLY A 132 8.93 -0.09 -6.14
CA GLY A 132 9.83 -0.40 -5.03
C GLY A 132 9.46 0.38 -3.77
N HIS A 133 10.19 1.47 -3.50
CA HIS A 133 10.04 2.25 -2.28
C HIS A 133 9.52 3.65 -2.53
N LEU A 134 8.63 4.10 -1.65
CA LEU A 134 8.11 5.46 -1.68
C LEU A 134 9.25 6.48 -1.56
N SER A 135 9.30 7.40 -2.53
CA SER A 135 10.33 8.44 -2.60
C SER A 135 9.68 9.82 -2.73
N VAL A 136 8.85 10.16 -1.74
CA VAL A 136 8.11 11.43 -1.66
C VAL A 136 8.89 12.44 -0.82
N ARG A 137 8.88 13.70 -1.26
CA ARG A 137 9.65 14.81 -0.72
C ARG A 137 8.74 15.95 -0.29
N GLY A 138 9.31 16.93 0.40
CA GLY A 138 8.62 18.14 0.84
C GLY A 138 9.15 18.61 2.20
N GLU A 139 9.35 19.92 2.35
CA GLU A 139 9.86 20.53 3.58
C GLU A 139 8.73 20.91 4.54
N THR A 140 7.51 20.95 4.03
CA THR A 140 6.26 21.10 4.78
C THR A 140 5.35 19.90 4.56
N LEU A 141 4.38 19.70 5.45
CA LEU A 141 3.37 18.65 5.31
C LEU A 141 2.55 18.84 4.02
N GLU A 142 2.26 20.08 3.66
CA GLU A 142 1.53 20.45 2.44
C GLU A 142 2.31 20.11 1.16
N GLU A 143 3.62 20.40 1.16
CA GLU A 143 4.52 19.97 0.08
C GLU A 143 4.57 18.45 -0.03
N PHE A 144 4.67 17.77 1.11
CA PHE A 144 4.70 16.31 1.14
C PHE A 144 3.42 15.71 0.54
N TYR A 145 2.25 16.18 0.95
CA TYR A 145 0.99 15.71 0.38
C TYR A 145 0.83 16.06 -1.10
N ARG A 146 1.30 17.23 -1.52
CA ARG A 146 1.29 17.61 -2.94
C ARG A 146 2.17 16.69 -3.77
N ASP A 147 3.37 16.37 -3.30
CA ASP A 147 4.28 15.45 -3.98
C ASP A 147 3.72 14.02 -3.97
N LEU A 148 3.13 13.57 -2.86
CA LEU A 148 2.46 12.28 -2.75
C LEU A 148 1.31 12.12 -3.75
N ARG A 149 0.48 13.15 -3.93
CA ARG A 149 -0.61 13.16 -4.93
C ARG A 149 -0.11 13.17 -6.38
N GLY A 150 1.12 13.63 -6.61
CA GLY A 150 1.78 13.59 -7.92
C GLY A 150 2.64 12.34 -8.15
N TYR A 151 2.80 11.49 -7.14
CA TYR A 151 3.74 10.38 -7.17
C TYR A 151 3.29 9.27 -8.11
N ASN A 152 4.07 8.96 -9.14
CA ASN A 152 3.95 7.74 -9.97
C ASN A 152 2.51 7.30 -10.29
N GLU A 153 1.68 8.22 -10.78
CA GLU A 153 0.31 7.94 -11.21
C GLU A 153 -0.61 7.36 -10.11
N VAL A 154 -0.26 7.55 -8.83
CA VAL A 154 -1.16 7.17 -7.74
C VAL A 154 -2.36 8.11 -7.69
N ARG A 155 -3.52 7.55 -7.35
CA ARG A 155 -4.78 8.27 -7.20
C ARG A 155 -5.25 8.13 -5.77
N GLU A 156 -5.54 9.27 -5.16
CA GLU A 156 -6.20 9.28 -3.86
C GLU A 156 -7.60 8.69 -3.99
N VAL A 157 -7.94 7.76 -3.10
CA VAL A 157 -9.23 7.09 -3.10
C VAL A 157 -10.01 7.45 -1.84
N PRO A 158 -11.30 7.81 -1.96
CA PRO A 158 -12.15 7.97 -0.79
C PRO A 158 -12.28 6.61 -0.11
N PHE A 159 -11.89 6.56 1.16
CA PHE A 159 -11.92 5.33 1.92
C PHE A 159 -13.19 5.28 2.76
N ALA A 160 -14.21 4.58 2.25
CA ALA A 160 -15.45 4.33 3.00
C ALA A 160 -15.22 3.22 4.03
N GLU A 161 -15.71 3.45 5.26
CA GLU A 161 -15.63 2.49 6.37
C GLU A 161 -16.45 1.20 6.12
#